data_AF-A0A4D9EQ35-F1
#
_entry.id   AF-A0A4D9EQ35-F1
#
_cell.length_a   1.000
_cell.length_b   1.000
_cell.length_c   1.000
_cell.angle_alpha   90.00
_cell.angle_beta   90.00
_cell.angle_gamma   90.00
#
_symmetry.space_group_name_H-M   'P 1'
#
loop_
_entity.id
_entity.type
_entity.pdbx_description
1 polymer ?
#
loop_
_entity_poly.entity_id
_entity_poly.type
_entity_poly.pdbx_seq_one_letter_code
_entity_poly.pdbx_strand_id
1 'polypeptide(L)'
;MPSMNPDGFEATTVHDCYYSEGRFNKNGEDLNRNFPDVFNSNNVTIQPETQAVINWIQNETFVLSANLHGGALVASYTFDNGNPATGSLRGYSRSRDDDVFIHLARTYSSNHASMYKGNECGNKPVFPYGITNGYAWYQLKGGMQDYNYIWGQCFEITLELSCCKYPPASQLQAFWNDNKAALIEYIKQVHLGVKGQVLGRHGQPLPNVIVEAKGREHICPYRTNRHGEYYLLLLPGSYVLNATAPGSGSILKTLLVPNSPENFSALKYDFVFPEVSTLARDASCPTKSLYQDFESISAAVKPTLHFLALVTVLYTVFK
;
A
#
# COMPACT_ATOMS: atom_id res chain seq x y z
N MET A 1 -7.75 15.01 4.31
CA MET A 1 -7.37 16.16 3.46
C MET A 1 -8.42 16.31 2.37
N PRO A 2 -9.27 17.36 2.36
CA PRO A 2 -10.35 17.48 1.38
C PRO A 2 -9.89 17.66 -0.08
N SER A 3 -8.80 18.40 -0.31
CA SER A 3 -8.20 18.54 -1.64
C SER A 3 -6.68 18.59 -1.53
N MET A 4 -6.01 17.72 -2.27
CA MET A 4 -4.54 17.75 -2.45
C MET A 4 -4.14 18.71 -3.58
N ASN A 5 -5.03 18.95 -4.56
CA ASN A 5 -4.80 19.81 -5.72
C ASN A 5 -5.86 20.93 -5.79
N PRO A 6 -5.81 21.92 -4.88
CA PRO A 6 -6.75 23.04 -4.91
C PRO A 6 -6.58 23.91 -6.16
N ASP A 7 -5.36 24.10 -6.65
CA ASP A 7 -5.09 24.91 -7.85
C ASP A 7 -5.80 24.34 -9.09
N GLY A 8 -5.73 23.02 -9.30
CA GLY A 8 -6.45 22.35 -10.39
C GLY A 8 -7.96 22.40 -10.20
N PHE A 9 -8.46 22.27 -8.97
CA PHE A 9 -9.89 22.39 -8.69
C PHE A 9 -10.43 23.78 -9.08
N GLU A 10 -9.77 24.85 -8.65
CA GLU A 10 -10.19 26.24 -8.95
C GLU A 10 -10.03 26.59 -10.45
N ALA A 11 -9.10 25.94 -11.16
CA ALA A 11 -8.97 26.09 -12.61
C ALA A 11 -10.14 25.46 -13.40
N THR A 12 -10.91 24.55 -12.79
CA THR A 12 -12.04 23.89 -13.47
C THR A 12 -13.28 24.78 -13.45
N THR A 13 -13.47 25.56 -14.51
CA THR A 13 -14.61 26.50 -14.65
C THR A 13 -15.83 25.89 -15.36
N VAL A 14 -15.65 24.78 -16.07
CA VAL A 14 -16.72 24.08 -16.82
C VAL A 14 -16.93 22.70 -16.23
N HIS A 15 -18.18 22.38 -15.89
CA HIS A 15 -18.56 21.04 -15.44
C HIS A 15 -18.43 20.05 -16.60
N ASP A 16 -17.54 19.08 -16.48
CA ASP A 16 -17.32 18.04 -17.47
C ASP A 16 -17.08 16.68 -16.79
N CYS A 17 -17.69 15.64 -17.35
CA CYS A 17 -17.63 14.29 -16.78
C CYS A 17 -16.35 13.52 -17.15
N TYR A 18 -15.61 13.95 -18.16
CA TYR A 18 -14.54 13.18 -18.81
C TYR A 18 -13.19 13.90 -18.81
N TYR A 19 -13.16 15.19 -19.14
CA TYR A 19 -11.95 15.98 -19.34
C TYR A 19 -12.01 17.30 -18.57
N SER A 20 -10.93 17.66 -17.90
CA SER A 20 -10.77 18.97 -17.30
C SER A 20 -9.30 19.36 -17.34
N GLU A 21 -9.03 20.65 -17.61
CA GLU A 21 -7.70 21.25 -17.43
C GLU A 21 -7.25 21.19 -15.96
N GLY A 22 -8.20 21.13 -15.03
CA GLY A 22 -7.97 21.07 -13.59
C GLY A 22 -7.56 19.71 -13.03
N ARG A 23 -7.36 18.69 -13.87
CA ARG A 23 -6.79 17.40 -13.43
C ARG A 23 -5.38 17.58 -12.87
N PHE A 24 -4.55 18.31 -13.62
CA PHE A 24 -3.14 18.50 -13.31
C PHE A 24 -2.97 19.59 -12.25
N ASN A 25 -1.81 19.64 -11.61
CA ASN A 25 -1.49 20.78 -10.76
C ASN A 25 -1.21 22.03 -11.62
N LYS A 26 -0.90 23.16 -10.98
CA LYS A 26 -0.63 24.44 -11.67
C LYS A 26 0.50 24.37 -12.72
N ASN A 27 1.43 23.44 -12.58
CA ASN A 27 2.54 23.26 -13.52
C ASN A 27 2.21 22.28 -14.66
N GLY A 28 0.98 21.77 -14.73
CA GLY A 28 0.57 20.78 -15.73
C GLY A 28 1.01 19.35 -15.42
N GLU A 29 1.41 19.07 -14.18
CA GLU A 29 1.90 17.75 -13.75
C GLU A 29 0.80 16.91 -13.10
N ASP A 30 0.82 15.60 -13.36
CA ASP A 30 -0.13 14.65 -12.76
C ASP A 30 0.39 14.24 -11.38
N LEU A 31 -0.25 14.74 -10.33
CA LEU A 31 0.18 14.43 -8.96
C LEU A 31 0.16 12.93 -8.64
N ASN A 32 -0.74 12.15 -9.27
CA ASN A 32 -0.78 10.69 -9.12
C ASN A 32 0.12 9.96 -10.14
N ARG A 33 1.11 10.66 -10.70
CA ARG A 33 2.28 10.11 -11.41
C ARG A 33 3.59 10.69 -10.90
N ASN A 34 3.53 11.49 -9.83
CA ASN A 34 4.63 12.32 -9.36
C ASN A 34 5.37 11.75 -8.15
N PHE A 35 4.90 10.64 -7.56
CA PHE A 35 5.58 10.00 -6.43
C PHE A 35 6.75 9.12 -6.91
N PRO A 36 7.76 8.86 -6.05
CA PRO A 36 8.73 7.80 -6.28
C PRO A 36 8.03 6.46 -6.56
N ASP A 37 8.58 5.69 -7.49
CA ASP A 37 8.01 4.41 -7.90
C ASP A 37 8.94 3.26 -7.51
N VAL A 38 8.36 2.20 -6.95
CA VAL A 38 9.12 1.07 -6.39
C VAL A 38 9.61 0.10 -7.46
N PHE A 39 9.06 0.15 -8.67
CA PHE A 39 9.37 -0.78 -9.75
C PHE A 39 10.31 -0.19 -10.79
N ASN A 40 10.20 1.11 -11.08
CA ASN A 40 11.02 1.79 -12.10
C ASN A 40 11.37 3.21 -11.67
N SER A 41 12.55 3.70 -12.06
CA SER A 41 12.97 5.06 -11.70
C SER A 41 11.97 6.09 -12.24
N ASN A 42 11.40 6.91 -11.35
CA ASN A 42 10.46 7.98 -11.71
C ASN A 42 11.16 9.34 -11.66
N ASN A 43 11.88 9.68 -12.73
CA ASN A 43 12.71 10.88 -12.80
C ASN A 43 11.90 12.13 -13.17
N VAL A 44 10.78 12.35 -12.48
CA VAL A 44 9.93 13.54 -12.62
C VAL A 44 10.28 14.55 -11.54
N THR A 45 10.11 15.85 -11.84
CA THR A 45 10.30 16.89 -10.82
C THR A 45 9.20 16.77 -9.78
N ILE A 46 9.56 16.50 -8.52
CA ILE A 46 8.58 16.43 -7.43
C ILE A 46 7.91 17.80 -7.27
N GLN A 47 6.57 17.77 -7.31
CA GLN A 47 5.74 18.96 -7.20
C GLN A 47 5.55 19.36 -5.74
N PRO A 48 5.24 20.65 -5.45
CA PRO A 48 5.03 21.12 -4.08
C PRO A 48 3.99 20.32 -3.31
N GLU A 49 2.87 19.95 -3.95
CA GLU A 49 1.79 19.16 -3.35
C GLU A 49 2.27 17.75 -2.98
N THR A 50 2.98 17.10 -3.91
CA THR A 50 3.56 15.77 -3.70
C THR A 50 4.61 15.79 -2.58
N GLN A 51 5.49 16.79 -2.56
CA GLN A 51 6.47 16.94 -1.48
C GLN A 51 5.80 17.18 -0.12
N ALA A 52 4.74 18.00 -0.08
CA ALA A 52 3.99 18.25 1.14
C ALA A 52 3.33 16.96 1.67
N VAL A 53 2.74 16.16 0.79
CA VAL A 53 2.15 14.87 1.16
C VAL A 53 3.21 13.85 1.58
N ILE A 54 4.34 13.76 0.89
CA ILE A 54 5.48 12.93 1.32
C ILE A 54 5.91 13.31 2.73
N ASN A 55 6.12 14.59 3.01
CA ASN A 55 6.51 15.06 4.34
C ASN A 55 5.43 14.74 5.39
N TRP A 56 4.16 14.85 5.03
CA TRP A 56 3.05 14.51 5.93
C TRP A 56 3.00 13.03 6.25
N ILE A 57 3.13 12.16 5.24
CA ILE A 57 3.20 10.70 5.40
C ILE A 57 4.37 10.30 6.29
N GLN A 58 5.54 10.94 6.14
CA GLN A 58 6.72 10.61 6.95
C GLN A 58 6.66 11.15 8.39
N ASN A 59 5.81 12.14 8.67
CA ASN A 59 5.72 12.77 9.99
C ASN A 59 4.74 12.09 10.95
N GLU A 60 3.83 11.26 10.44
CA GLU A 60 2.84 10.54 11.25
C GLU A 60 2.81 9.04 10.94
N THR A 61 2.42 8.23 11.92
CA THR A 61 2.27 6.78 11.74
C THR A 61 0.88 6.45 11.18
N PHE A 62 0.64 6.80 9.92
CA PHE A 62 -0.60 6.42 9.24
C PHE A 62 -0.66 4.89 9.07
N VAL A 63 -1.81 4.30 9.40
CA VAL A 63 -2.01 2.83 9.33
C VAL A 63 -2.88 2.45 8.13
N LEU A 64 -3.97 3.19 7.92
CA LEU A 64 -4.92 3.00 6.85
C LEU A 64 -5.22 4.34 6.18
N SER A 65 -5.29 4.36 4.85
CA SER A 65 -5.59 5.54 4.04
C SER A 65 -6.50 5.16 2.87
N ALA A 66 -7.18 6.15 2.29
CA ALA A 66 -7.77 6.03 0.96
C ALA A 66 -7.70 7.38 0.25
N ASN A 67 -7.30 7.37 -1.01
CA ASN A 67 -7.34 8.55 -1.87
C ASN A 67 -8.59 8.49 -2.77
N LEU A 68 -9.27 9.64 -2.94
CA LEU A 68 -10.59 9.71 -3.56
C LEU A 68 -10.49 10.28 -4.98
N HIS A 69 -11.08 9.59 -5.94
CA HIS A 69 -11.00 9.87 -7.37
C HIS A 69 -12.38 9.82 -8.03
N GLY A 70 -12.44 10.27 -9.28
CA GLY A 70 -13.60 10.15 -10.16
C GLY A 70 -13.18 9.86 -11.60
N GLY A 71 -14.10 9.26 -12.37
CA GLY A 71 -13.91 8.79 -13.74
C GLY A 71 -14.22 7.30 -13.92
N ALA A 72 -14.46 6.58 -12.83
CA ALA A 72 -14.97 5.22 -12.77
C ALA A 72 -15.79 5.02 -11.47
N LEU A 73 -16.32 3.81 -11.25
CA LEU A 73 -16.97 3.43 -10.00
C LEU A 73 -16.42 2.08 -9.53
N VAL A 74 -15.32 2.12 -8.78
CA VAL A 74 -14.55 0.94 -8.36
C VAL A 74 -13.60 1.28 -7.20
N ALA A 75 -13.35 0.34 -6.29
CA ALA A 75 -12.25 0.42 -5.34
C ALA A 75 -11.01 -0.30 -5.90
N SER A 76 -9.99 0.46 -6.31
CA SER A 76 -8.71 -0.07 -6.81
C SER A 76 -7.73 -0.24 -5.65
N TYR A 77 -6.99 -1.35 -5.64
CA TYR A 77 -6.01 -1.65 -4.59
C TYR A 77 -4.63 -2.01 -5.16
N THR A 78 -3.60 -1.91 -4.31
CA THR A 78 -2.19 -2.07 -4.67
C THR A 78 -1.89 -3.45 -5.30
N PHE A 79 -0.87 -3.58 -6.16
CA PHE A 79 -0.09 -2.48 -6.73
C PHE A 79 -0.72 -1.89 -7.98
N ASP A 80 -0.52 -0.59 -8.15
CA ASP A 80 -0.84 0.19 -9.35
C ASP A 80 0.19 -0.05 -10.47
N ASN A 81 1.45 -0.28 -10.10
CA ASN A 81 2.51 -0.69 -11.01
C ASN A 81 2.97 -2.15 -10.74
N GLY A 82 3.92 -2.68 -11.50
CA GLY A 82 4.34 -4.06 -11.34
C GLY A 82 5.50 -4.49 -12.22
N ASN A 83 6.13 -5.58 -11.82
CA ASN A 83 7.17 -6.29 -12.58
C ASN A 83 7.03 -7.82 -12.37
N PRO A 84 7.75 -8.67 -13.11
CA PRO A 84 7.73 -10.12 -12.91
C PRO A 84 7.85 -10.59 -11.45
N ALA A 85 8.58 -9.88 -10.58
CA ALA A 85 8.71 -10.24 -9.16
C ALA A 85 7.40 -10.19 -8.37
N THR A 86 6.41 -9.43 -8.84
CA THR A 86 5.06 -9.32 -8.24
C THR A 86 4.00 -10.07 -9.05
N GLY A 87 4.41 -10.83 -10.07
CA GLY A 87 3.51 -11.61 -10.91
C GLY A 87 2.90 -10.85 -12.09
N SER A 88 3.41 -9.66 -12.42
CA SER A 88 2.80 -8.76 -13.42
C SER A 88 2.69 -9.36 -14.82
N LEU A 89 3.51 -10.37 -15.16
CA LEU A 89 3.39 -11.15 -16.40
C LEU A 89 2.05 -11.88 -16.56
N ARG A 90 1.30 -12.05 -15.46
CA ARG A 90 -0.05 -12.64 -15.45
C ARG A 90 -1.16 -11.58 -15.48
N GLY A 91 -0.82 -10.31 -15.73
CA GLY A 91 -1.77 -9.20 -15.74
C GLY A 91 -2.25 -8.78 -14.34
N TYR A 92 -1.49 -9.10 -13.29
CA TYR A 92 -1.83 -8.79 -11.90
C TYR A 92 -0.55 -8.52 -11.10
N SER A 93 -0.52 -7.47 -10.29
CA SER A 93 0.65 -7.12 -9.47
C SER A 93 0.33 -7.30 -7.99
N ARG A 94 0.79 -8.41 -7.41
CA ARG A 94 0.41 -8.88 -6.08
C ARG A 94 1.29 -8.29 -4.98
N SER A 95 0.67 -7.73 -3.94
CA SER A 95 1.36 -7.32 -2.70
C SER A 95 1.50 -8.45 -1.68
N ARG A 96 2.26 -8.22 -0.60
CA ARG A 96 2.39 -9.20 0.50
C ARG A 96 1.10 -9.35 1.29
N ASP A 97 0.27 -8.31 1.29
CA ASP A 97 -1.00 -8.22 2.01
C ASP A 97 -2.22 -8.17 1.08
N ASP A 98 -2.09 -8.78 -0.09
CA ASP A 98 -3.12 -8.82 -1.14
C ASP A 98 -4.51 -9.20 -0.61
N ASP A 99 -4.57 -10.13 0.35
CA ASP A 99 -5.81 -10.55 1.01
C ASP A 99 -6.46 -9.43 1.84
N VAL A 100 -5.64 -8.68 2.59
CA VAL A 100 -6.10 -7.51 3.36
C VAL A 100 -6.56 -6.41 2.41
N PHE A 101 -5.82 -6.13 1.33
CA PHE A 101 -6.22 -5.13 0.34
C PHE A 101 -7.53 -5.48 -0.37
N ILE A 102 -7.73 -6.75 -0.75
CA ILE A 102 -9.00 -7.23 -1.30
C ILE A 102 -10.14 -7.04 -0.28
N HIS A 103 -9.90 -7.36 0.99
CA HIS A 103 -10.87 -7.15 2.07
C HIS A 103 -11.22 -5.66 2.27
N LEU A 104 -10.22 -4.78 2.27
CA LEU A 104 -10.38 -3.34 2.39
C LEU A 104 -11.21 -2.77 1.23
N ALA A 105 -10.86 -3.14 -0.01
CA ALA A 105 -11.59 -2.71 -1.21
C ALA A 105 -13.04 -3.25 -1.21
N ARG A 106 -13.24 -4.52 -0.84
CA ARG A 106 -14.59 -5.11 -0.70
C ARG A 106 -15.41 -4.45 0.39
N THR A 107 -14.79 -4.08 1.50
CA THR A 107 -15.48 -3.39 2.60
C THR A 107 -16.09 -2.10 2.11
N TYR A 108 -15.33 -1.28 1.35
CA TYR A 108 -15.89 -0.06 0.78
C TYR A 108 -16.96 -0.37 -0.26
N SER A 109 -16.63 -1.18 -1.27
CA SER A 109 -17.49 -1.44 -2.42
C SER A 109 -18.85 -2.04 -2.03
N SER A 110 -18.87 -3.00 -1.09
CA SER A 110 -20.10 -3.67 -0.63
C SER A 110 -21.01 -2.80 0.24
N ASN A 111 -20.46 -1.76 0.87
CA ASN A 111 -21.22 -0.79 1.66
C ASN A 111 -21.57 0.48 0.87
N HIS A 112 -21.05 0.62 -0.35
CA HIS A 112 -21.48 1.67 -1.28
C HIS A 112 -22.81 1.26 -1.94
N ALA A 113 -23.67 2.24 -2.27
CA ALA A 113 -25.00 1.99 -2.82
C ALA A 113 -25.03 1.11 -4.09
N SER A 114 -24.03 1.24 -4.96
CA SER A 114 -24.00 0.55 -6.26
C SER A 114 -22.65 0.02 -6.73
N MET A 115 -21.55 0.29 -6.01
CA MET A 115 -20.20 0.00 -6.52
C MET A 115 -20.00 -1.51 -6.70
N TYR A 116 -20.48 -2.31 -5.75
CA TYR A 116 -20.41 -3.77 -5.78
C TYR A 116 -21.01 -4.44 -7.02
N LYS A 117 -21.92 -3.76 -7.74
CA LYS A 117 -22.53 -4.29 -8.96
C LYS A 117 -21.52 -4.39 -10.10
N GLY A 118 -20.50 -3.51 -10.10
CA GLY A 118 -19.34 -3.63 -10.98
C GLY A 118 -19.52 -3.18 -12.42
N ASN A 119 -20.71 -2.74 -12.85
CA ASN A 119 -21.01 -2.42 -14.25
C ASN A 119 -21.74 -1.07 -14.43
N GLU A 120 -21.62 -0.17 -13.47
CA GLU A 120 -22.40 1.08 -13.43
C GLU A 120 -21.93 2.13 -14.47
N CYS A 121 -20.65 2.15 -14.84
CA CYS A 121 -20.10 3.19 -15.72
C CYS A 121 -20.13 2.87 -17.23
N GLY A 122 -21.14 2.13 -17.71
CA GLY A 122 -21.45 1.92 -19.14
C GLY A 122 -20.26 1.51 -20.02
N ASN A 123 -19.58 2.51 -20.60
CA ASN A 123 -18.40 2.34 -21.48
C ASN A 123 -17.10 1.94 -20.74
N LYS A 124 -17.17 1.64 -19.44
CA LYS A 124 -16.01 1.26 -18.62
C LYS A 124 -15.94 -0.26 -18.45
N PRO A 125 -14.76 -0.81 -18.11
CA PRO A 125 -14.62 -2.23 -17.78
C PRO A 125 -15.59 -2.66 -16.69
N VAL A 126 -15.99 -3.93 -16.73
CA VAL A 126 -16.73 -4.55 -15.62
C VAL A 126 -15.73 -4.90 -14.52
N PHE A 127 -16.01 -4.47 -13.30
CA PHE A 127 -15.22 -4.75 -12.11
C PHE A 127 -16.00 -5.70 -11.20
N PRO A 128 -15.77 -7.03 -11.26
CA PRO A 128 -16.48 -7.97 -10.40
C PRO A 128 -16.38 -7.58 -8.92
N TYR A 129 -17.53 -7.52 -8.24
CA TYR A 129 -17.65 -7.04 -6.85
C TYR A 129 -17.23 -5.58 -6.61
N GLY A 130 -17.12 -4.76 -7.67
CA GLY A 130 -16.76 -3.35 -7.60
C GLY A 130 -15.33 -3.10 -7.11
N ILE A 131 -14.42 -4.06 -7.31
CA ILE A 131 -13.00 -3.94 -6.92
C ILE A 131 -12.08 -4.30 -8.08
N THR A 132 -10.83 -3.83 -8.03
CA THR A 132 -9.79 -4.23 -8.96
C THR A 132 -8.39 -4.09 -8.36
N ASN A 133 -7.45 -4.94 -8.75
CA ASN A 133 -6.03 -4.62 -8.59
C ASN A 133 -5.67 -3.50 -9.57
N GLY A 134 -4.85 -2.54 -9.13
CA GLY A 134 -4.49 -1.36 -9.92
C GLY A 134 -3.85 -1.74 -11.25
N TYR A 135 -2.80 -2.55 -11.20
CA TYR A 135 -2.09 -3.03 -12.40
C TYR A 135 -3.01 -3.81 -13.35
N ALA A 136 -3.91 -4.64 -12.81
CA ALA A 136 -4.86 -5.41 -13.61
C ALA A 136 -5.88 -4.52 -14.35
N TRP A 137 -6.19 -3.34 -13.80
CA TRP A 137 -7.01 -2.35 -14.48
C TRP A 137 -6.21 -1.58 -15.54
N TYR A 138 -5.13 -0.92 -15.11
CA TYR A 138 -4.12 -0.34 -15.98
C TYR A 138 -2.85 -0.02 -15.19
N GLN A 139 -1.69 -0.17 -15.83
CA GLN A 139 -0.41 0.15 -15.20
C GLN A 139 -0.29 1.65 -14.92
N LEU A 140 0.00 1.99 -13.65
CA LEU A 140 0.13 3.35 -13.17
C LEU A 140 1.45 3.50 -12.41
N LYS A 141 2.40 4.21 -13.01
CA LYS A 141 3.72 4.50 -12.43
C LYS A 141 3.68 5.75 -11.55
N GLY A 142 4.32 5.69 -10.38
CA GLY A 142 4.53 6.86 -9.51
C GLY A 142 3.26 7.36 -8.81
N GLY A 143 2.36 6.43 -8.47
CA GLY A 143 1.13 6.72 -7.74
C GLY A 143 1.34 6.88 -6.23
N MET A 144 0.44 7.64 -5.60
CA MET A 144 0.44 7.86 -4.15
C MET A 144 0.10 6.58 -3.36
N GLN A 145 -0.75 5.74 -3.93
CA GLN A 145 -1.20 4.47 -3.32
C GLN A 145 -0.03 3.53 -3.03
N ASP A 146 0.77 3.24 -4.05
CA ASP A 146 1.94 2.37 -3.93
C ASP A 146 3.02 3.02 -3.04
N TYR A 147 3.14 4.35 -3.06
CA TYR A 147 4.08 5.07 -2.20
C TYR A 147 3.76 4.88 -0.70
N ASN A 148 2.48 5.01 -0.32
CA ASN A 148 2.02 4.79 1.06
C ASN A 148 2.36 3.39 1.56
N TYR A 149 2.12 2.36 0.75
CA TYR A 149 2.37 0.98 1.16
C TYR A 149 3.86 0.66 1.32
N ILE A 150 4.71 1.21 0.45
CA ILE A 150 6.16 0.92 0.45
C ILE A 150 6.94 1.77 1.45
N TRP A 151 6.74 3.10 1.45
CA TRP A 151 7.54 4.03 2.25
C TRP A 151 6.76 4.70 3.38
N GLY A 152 5.43 4.70 3.32
CA GLY A 152 4.58 5.22 4.39
C GLY A 152 4.16 4.19 5.44
N GLN A 153 4.42 2.90 5.20
CA GLN A 153 3.91 1.78 6.02
C GLN A 153 2.39 1.84 6.26
N CYS A 154 1.67 2.42 5.30
CA CYS A 154 0.24 2.72 5.39
C CYS A 154 -0.49 2.04 4.24
N PHE A 155 -1.59 1.37 4.53
CA PHE A 155 -2.36 0.69 3.49
C PHE A 155 -3.30 1.71 2.86
N GLU A 156 -2.99 2.14 1.64
CA GLU A 156 -3.85 3.02 0.86
C GLU A 156 -4.56 2.25 -0.26
N ILE A 157 -5.84 2.56 -0.48
CA ILE A 157 -6.57 2.18 -1.71
C ILE A 157 -7.07 3.43 -2.43
N THR A 158 -7.31 3.29 -3.74
CA THR A 158 -7.88 4.34 -4.57
C THR A 158 -9.37 4.10 -4.75
N LEU A 159 -10.19 5.05 -4.34
CA LEU A 159 -11.64 4.97 -4.43
C LEU A 159 -12.15 5.84 -5.57
N GLU A 160 -12.56 5.21 -6.68
CA GLU A 160 -13.23 5.90 -7.79
C GLU A 160 -14.72 5.98 -7.48
N LEU A 161 -15.20 7.18 -7.14
CA LEU A 161 -16.52 7.39 -6.51
C LEU A 161 -17.63 7.77 -7.49
N SER A 162 -17.29 8.10 -8.73
CA SER A 162 -18.24 8.63 -9.70
C SER A 162 -17.80 8.39 -11.14
N CYS A 163 -18.72 7.96 -11.99
CA CYS A 163 -18.44 7.88 -13.43
C CYS A 163 -18.19 9.27 -14.03
N CYS A 164 -18.97 10.27 -13.57
CA CYS A 164 -18.78 11.67 -13.94
C CYS A 164 -17.77 12.32 -12.98
N LYS A 165 -16.65 12.83 -13.52
CA LYS A 165 -15.58 13.45 -12.73
C LYS A 165 -16.02 14.71 -11.99
N TYR A 166 -16.76 15.58 -12.65
CA TYR A 166 -17.27 16.82 -12.06
C TYR A 166 -18.80 16.88 -12.19
N PRO A 167 -19.54 16.19 -11.31
CA PRO A 167 -20.99 16.18 -11.36
C PRO A 167 -21.57 17.55 -10.91
N PRO A 168 -22.81 17.87 -11.32
CA PRO A 168 -23.48 19.09 -10.88
C PRO A 168 -23.78 19.06 -9.37
N ALA A 169 -23.78 20.24 -8.74
CA ALA A 169 -23.98 20.39 -7.30
C ALA A 169 -25.28 19.74 -6.78
N SER A 170 -26.32 19.68 -7.61
CA SER A 170 -27.60 19.04 -7.28
C SER A 170 -27.49 17.54 -6.99
N GLN A 171 -26.41 16.88 -7.40
CA GLN A 171 -26.18 15.45 -7.15
C GLN A 171 -25.34 15.19 -5.88
N LEU A 172 -24.75 16.20 -5.25
CA LEU A 172 -23.83 16.02 -4.11
C LEU A 172 -24.49 15.28 -2.93
N GLN A 173 -25.77 15.56 -2.65
CA GLN A 173 -26.51 14.87 -1.61
C GLN A 173 -26.67 13.37 -1.89
N ALA A 174 -26.85 12.99 -3.16
CA ALA A 174 -26.92 11.59 -3.57
C ALA A 174 -25.56 10.91 -3.40
N PHE A 175 -24.46 11.54 -3.87
CA PHE A 175 -23.11 11.02 -3.65
C PHE A 175 -22.80 10.81 -2.16
N TRP A 176 -23.18 11.76 -1.31
CA TRP A 176 -23.03 11.58 0.14
C TRP A 176 -23.80 10.37 0.66
N ASN A 177 -25.08 10.23 0.27
CA ASN A 177 -25.90 9.12 0.72
C ASN A 177 -25.34 7.76 0.26
N ASP A 178 -24.80 7.71 -0.97
CA ASP A 178 -24.23 6.49 -1.56
C ASP A 178 -22.93 6.06 -0.88
N ASN A 179 -22.15 7.02 -0.37
CA ASN A 179 -20.81 6.79 0.17
C ASN A 179 -20.73 6.80 1.71
N LYS A 180 -21.70 7.40 2.40
CA LYS A 180 -21.64 7.62 3.86
C LYS A 180 -21.36 6.34 4.64
N ALA A 181 -22.10 5.26 4.36
CA ALA A 181 -21.91 3.99 5.06
C ALA A 181 -20.53 3.38 4.72
N ALA A 182 -20.15 3.37 3.45
CA ALA A 182 -18.87 2.86 2.97
C ALA A 182 -17.67 3.55 3.62
N LEU A 183 -17.69 4.88 3.71
CA LEU A 183 -16.62 5.65 4.36
C LEU A 183 -16.46 5.29 5.85
N ILE A 184 -17.57 5.14 6.57
CA ILE A 184 -17.55 4.77 7.99
C ILE A 184 -17.07 3.33 8.18
N GLU A 185 -17.56 2.38 7.38
CA GLU A 185 -17.12 0.98 7.44
C GLU A 185 -15.64 0.82 7.06
N TYR A 186 -15.15 1.63 6.13
CA TYR A 186 -13.75 1.66 5.76
C TYR A 186 -12.85 2.19 6.89
N ILE A 187 -13.21 3.31 7.51
CA ILE A 187 -12.45 3.87 8.65
C ILE A 187 -12.33 2.85 9.78
N LYS A 188 -13.40 2.08 10.07
CA LYS A 188 -13.37 1.03 11.09
C LYS A 188 -12.31 -0.05 10.82
N GLN A 189 -11.90 -0.27 9.57
CA GLN A 189 -10.89 -1.28 9.21
C GLN A 189 -9.49 -0.95 9.73
N VAL A 190 -9.23 0.29 10.17
CA VAL A 190 -7.94 0.65 10.81
C VAL A 190 -7.68 -0.14 12.09
N HIS A 191 -8.72 -0.81 12.62
CA HIS A 191 -8.66 -1.64 13.82
C HIS A 191 -8.46 -3.13 13.54
N LEU A 192 -8.18 -3.54 12.29
CA LEU A 192 -7.83 -4.92 11.98
C LEU A 192 -6.45 -5.31 12.54
N GLY A 193 -6.23 -6.61 12.69
CA GLY A 193 -4.92 -7.19 12.97
C GLY A 193 -4.38 -6.92 14.38
N VAL A 194 -3.11 -6.54 14.45
CA VAL A 194 -2.33 -6.45 15.69
C VAL A 194 -1.65 -5.09 15.79
N LYS A 195 -1.60 -4.53 17.00
CA LYS A 195 -0.78 -3.37 17.34
C LYS A 195 -0.11 -3.54 18.69
N GLY A 196 0.86 -2.70 18.99
CA GLY A 196 1.46 -2.62 20.32
C GLY A 196 2.78 -1.88 20.28
N GLN A 197 3.59 -2.07 21.31
CA GLN A 197 4.91 -1.47 21.43
C GLN A 197 6.01 -2.53 21.48
N VAL A 198 7.20 -2.15 21.02
CA VAL A 198 8.42 -2.87 21.33
C VAL A 198 9.17 -2.09 22.40
N LEU A 199 9.43 -2.77 23.51
CA LEU A 199 10.04 -2.22 24.70
C LEU A 199 11.41 -2.86 24.93
N GLY A 200 12.35 -2.10 25.46
CA GLY A 200 13.66 -2.61 25.86
C GLY A 200 13.69 -3.07 27.32
N ARG A 201 14.90 -3.35 27.82
CA ARG A 201 15.14 -3.93 29.15
C ARG A 201 14.46 -3.18 30.30
N HIS A 202 14.39 -1.86 30.23
CA HIS A 202 13.87 -0.99 31.29
C HIS A 202 12.48 -0.43 30.97
N GLY A 203 11.76 -1.02 30.01
CA GLY A 203 10.43 -0.57 29.59
C GLY A 203 10.44 0.67 28.69
N GLN A 204 11.62 1.15 28.27
CA GLN A 204 11.74 2.24 27.31
C GLN A 204 11.32 1.78 25.90
N PRO A 205 10.65 2.62 25.11
CA PRO A 205 10.27 2.27 23.74
C PRO A 205 11.50 2.11 22.84
N LEU A 206 11.48 1.11 21.97
CA LEU A 206 12.52 0.86 20.99
C LEU A 206 12.02 1.23 19.58
N PRO A 207 12.42 2.39 19.03
CA PRO A 207 12.12 2.74 17.65
C PRO A 207 12.94 1.91 16.66
N ASN A 208 12.53 1.91 15.39
CA ASN A 208 13.22 1.25 14.28
C ASN A 208 13.36 -0.30 14.37
N VAL A 209 12.67 -0.96 15.29
CA VAL A 209 12.54 -2.43 15.33
C VAL A 209 11.68 -2.88 14.16
N ILE A 210 12.13 -3.87 13.39
CA ILE A 210 11.34 -4.46 12.32
C ILE A 210 10.28 -5.36 12.94
N VAL A 211 9.00 -5.15 12.66
CA VAL A 211 7.91 -6.00 13.16
C VAL A 211 7.02 -6.40 11.99
N GLU A 212 7.07 -7.68 11.61
CA GLU A 212 6.35 -8.21 10.45
C GLU A 212 5.77 -9.60 10.75
N ALA A 213 4.73 -9.98 10.02
CA ALA A 213 4.25 -11.36 10.03
C ALA A 213 5.11 -12.23 9.11
N LYS A 214 5.50 -13.42 9.59
CA LYS A 214 6.28 -14.38 8.80
C LYS A 214 5.56 -14.71 7.49
N GLY A 215 6.26 -14.62 6.37
CA GLY A 215 5.71 -14.80 5.02
C GLY A 215 5.11 -13.53 4.41
N ARG A 216 5.15 -12.40 5.14
CA ARG A 216 4.73 -11.06 4.69
C ARG A 216 5.88 -10.06 4.81
N GLU A 217 7.10 -10.51 4.54
CA GLU A 217 8.27 -9.62 4.55
C GLU A 217 8.17 -8.61 3.40
N HIS A 218 8.13 -7.33 3.77
CA HIS A 218 8.01 -6.21 2.83
C HIS A 218 9.37 -5.89 2.23
N ILE A 219 9.37 -5.38 0.99
CA ILE A 219 10.60 -4.95 0.32
C ILE A 219 11.29 -3.81 1.06
N CYS A 220 10.49 -2.94 1.67
CA CYS A 220 10.94 -2.04 2.72
C CYS A 220 10.35 -2.54 4.06
N PRO A 221 11.17 -3.11 4.96
CA PRO A 221 10.66 -3.74 6.17
C PRO A 221 9.91 -2.76 7.07
N TYR A 222 8.76 -3.18 7.59
CA TYR A 222 7.94 -2.34 8.48
C TYR A 222 8.58 -2.21 9.85
N ARG A 223 8.72 -0.97 10.32
CA ARG A 223 9.40 -0.62 11.56
C ARG A 223 8.49 0.08 12.56
N THR A 224 8.82 -0.07 13.83
CA THR A 224 8.23 0.70 14.92
C THR A 224 8.53 2.19 14.80
N ASN A 225 7.58 3.04 15.16
CA ASN A 225 7.74 4.50 15.17
C ASN A 225 8.63 5.01 16.33
N ARG A 226 8.76 6.34 16.47
CA ARG A 226 9.55 6.99 17.55
C ARG A 226 9.12 6.61 18.98
N HIS A 227 7.88 6.12 19.15
CA HIS A 227 7.32 5.67 20.42
C HIS A 227 7.39 4.13 20.57
N GLY A 228 8.15 3.45 19.70
CA GLY A 228 8.28 2.00 19.69
C GLY A 228 7.00 1.29 19.25
N GLU A 229 6.00 2.01 18.74
CA GLU A 229 4.71 1.43 18.36
C GLU A 229 4.77 0.80 16.98
N TYR A 230 4.07 -0.32 16.80
CA TYR A 230 3.86 -0.97 15.52
C TYR A 230 2.37 -1.24 15.30
N TYR A 231 1.98 -1.30 14.03
CA TYR A 231 0.62 -1.56 13.58
C TYR A 231 0.69 -2.48 12.36
N LEU A 232 0.00 -3.62 12.40
CA LEU A 232 -0.06 -4.59 11.32
C LEU A 232 -1.52 -4.93 11.04
N LEU A 233 -2.04 -4.42 9.91
CA LEU A 233 -3.36 -4.80 9.43
C LEU A 233 -3.31 -6.24 8.93
N LEU A 234 -4.07 -7.11 9.60
CA LEU A 234 -4.15 -8.55 9.32
C LEU A 234 -5.60 -8.99 9.42
N LEU A 235 -5.99 -9.92 8.56
CA LEU A 235 -7.28 -10.58 8.65
C LEU A 235 -7.32 -11.55 9.85
N PRO A 236 -8.51 -12.02 10.25
CA PRO A 236 -8.62 -13.05 11.28
C PRO A 236 -7.84 -14.32 10.92
N GLY A 237 -7.02 -14.82 11.84
CA GLY A 237 -6.14 -15.95 11.57
C GLY A 237 -5.02 -16.11 12.59
N SER A 238 -4.26 -17.20 12.45
CA SER A 238 -3.08 -17.46 13.27
C SER A 238 -1.82 -16.99 12.55
N TYR A 239 -1.04 -16.13 13.20
CA TYR A 239 0.16 -15.53 12.64
C TYR A 239 1.36 -15.74 13.55
N VAL A 240 2.53 -15.94 12.95
CA VAL A 240 3.81 -15.83 13.66
C VAL A 240 4.38 -14.45 13.36
N LEU A 241 4.32 -13.55 14.33
CA LEU A 241 4.96 -12.25 14.24
C LEU A 241 6.44 -12.37 14.61
N ASN A 242 7.28 -11.66 13.88
CA ASN A 242 8.71 -11.58 14.08
C ASN A 242 9.10 -10.12 14.36
N ALA A 243 9.50 -9.83 15.61
CA ALA A 243 10.12 -8.58 15.96
C ALA A 243 11.64 -8.73 15.88
N THR A 244 12.32 -7.95 15.04
CA THR A 244 13.77 -8.02 14.82
C THR A 244 14.41 -6.68 15.17
N ALA A 245 15.22 -6.69 16.22
CA ALA A 245 16.07 -5.57 16.61
C ALA A 245 17.41 -5.68 15.84
N PRO A 246 17.68 -4.78 14.88
CA PRO A 246 18.88 -4.88 14.03
C PRO A 246 20.16 -4.94 14.85
N GLY A 247 21.01 -5.95 14.58
CA GLY A 247 22.28 -6.16 15.28
C GLY A 247 22.16 -6.83 16.66
N SER A 248 20.96 -7.08 17.17
CA SER A 248 20.75 -7.76 18.47
C SER A 248 20.11 -9.13 18.33
N GLY A 249 19.07 -9.26 17.51
CA GLY A 249 18.38 -10.54 17.31
C GLY A 249 16.88 -10.36 17.05
N SER A 250 16.14 -11.46 17.09
CA SER A 250 14.70 -11.46 16.86
C SER A 250 13.91 -12.28 17.88
N ILE A 251 12.65 -11.89 18.08
CA ILE A 251 11.68 -12.55 18.94
C ILE A 251 10.49 -12.96 18.08
N LEU A 252 10.17 -14.24 18.11
CA LEU A 252 9.00 -14.79 17.44
C LEU A 252 7.84 -14.94 18.43
N LYS A 253 6.65 -14.56 18.00
CA LYS A 253 5.42 -14.78 18.76
C LYS A 253 4.29 -15.26 17.85
N THR A 254 3.67 -16.37 18.23
CA THR A 254 2.41 -16.80 17.63
C THR A 254 1.24 -16.07 18.30
N LEU A 255 0.40 -15.42 17.49
CA LEU A 255 -0.82 -14.71 17.91
C LEU A 255 -2.01 -15.18 17.08
N LEU A 256 -3.18 -15.22 17.71
CA LEU A 256 -4.45 -15.47 17.05
C LEU A 256 -5.21 -14.15 16.91
N VAL A 257 -5.31 -13.64 15.68
CA VAL A 257 -6.09 -12.44 15.36
C VAL A 257 -7.59 -12.83 15.35
N PRO A 258 -8.43 -12.17 16.17
CA PRO A 258 -9.85 -12.52 16.30
C PRO A 258 -10.67 -12.11 15.07
N ASN A 259 -11.86 -12.70 14.92
CA ASN A 259 -12.78 -12.43 13.81
C ASN A 259 -13.35 -11.00 13.79
N SER A 260 -13.41 -10.33 14.93
CA SER A 260 -13.91 -8.97 15.05
C SER A 260 -13.05 -8.20 16.06
N PRO A 261 -12.61 -6.97 15.73
CA PRO A 261 -11.94 -6.12 16.71
C PRO A 261 -12.94 -5.67 17.77
N GLU A 262 -12.77 -6.15 18.99
CA GLU A 262 -13.53 -5.67 20.14
C GLU A 262 -13.23 -4.17 20.37
N ASN A 263 -14.27 -3.37 20.63
CA ASN A 263 -14.16 -1.96 21.01
C ASN A 263 -13.36 -1.08 20.04
N PHE A 264 -13.43 -1.32 18.72
CA PHE A 264 -12.70 -0.53 17.73
C PHE A 264 -11.19 -0.44 18.05
N SER A 265 -10.58 -1.59 18.34
CA SER A 265 -9.13 -1.70 18.54
C SER A 265 -8.61 -3.02 17.98
N ALA A 266 -7.48 -2.94 17.26
CA ALA A 266 -6.67 -4.11 16.93
C ALA A 266 -6.21 -4.84 18.20
N LEU A 267 -5.90 -6.13 18.05
CA LEU A 267 -5.34 -6.97 19.11
C LEU A 267 -4.05 -6.32 19.63
N LYS A 268 -3.97 -6.08 20.94
CA LYS A 268 -2.78 -5.49 21.56
C LYS A 268 -1.79 -6.57 21.96
N TYR A 269 -0.53 -6.41 21.56
CA TYR A 269 0.57 -7.26 22.03
C TYR A 269 1.87 -6.46 22.06
N ASP A 270 2.59 -6.51 23.18
CA ASP A 270 3.88 -5.82 23.31
C ASP A 270 5.03 -6.83 23.26
N PHE A 271 6.11 -6.47 22.56
CA PHE A 271 7.37 -7.21 22.59
C PHE A 271 8.32 -6.59 23.61
N VAL A 272 9.12 -7.42 24.28
CA VAL A 272 10.12 -6.96 25.24
C VAL A 272 11.48 -7.57 24.89
N PHE A 273 12.47 -6.72 24.61
CA PHE A 273 13.86 -7.11 24.36
C PHE A 273 14.71 -6.94 25.64
N PRO A 274 15.07 -8.02 26.33
CA PRO A 274 15.74 -7.92 27.64
C PRO A 274 17.20 -7.45 27.55
N GLU A 275 17.83 -7.56 26.39
CA GLU A 275 19.25 -7.24 26.18
C GLU A 275 19.47 -5.94 25.39
N VAL A 276 18.40 -5.25 24.97
CA VAL A 276 18.49 -4.03 24.17
C VAL A 276 18.11 -2.82 25.02
N SER A 277 19.03 -1.87 25.15
CA SER A 277 18.81 -0.59 25.82
C SER A 277 18.47 0.53 24.83
N THR A 278 19.14 0.57 23.68
CA THR A 278 18.94 1.56 22.62
C THR A 278 19.25 0.94 21.26
N LEU A 279 18.52 1.33 20.22
CA LEU A 279 18.87 1.02 18.83
C LEU A 279 19.45 2.26 18.16
N ALA A 280 20.45 2.06 17.30
CA ALA A 280 21.12 3.12 16.56
C ALA A 280 20.44 3.39 15.21
N ARG A 281 20.40 4.68 14.85
CA ARG A 281 19.98 5.35 13.59
C ARG A 281 18.62 4.97 12.97
N ASP A 282 17.97 5.99 12.44
CA ASP A 282 16.86 5.82 11.52
C ASP A 282 17.32 5.04 10.29
N ALA A 283 16.60 3.95 10.01
CA ALA A 283 16.83 3.09 8.87
C ALA A 283 15.59 3.10 7.99
N SER A 284 15.32 4.24 7.36
CA SER A 284 14.34 4.29 6.27
C SER A 284 14.95 3.67 5.01
N CYS A 285 14.11 3.03 4.20
CA CYS A 285 14.55 2.53 2.91
C CYS A 285 14.81 3.71 1.96
N PRO A 286 15.79 3.60 1.05
CA PRO A 286 15.95 4.60 0.02
C PRO A 286 14.68 4.68 -0.84
N THR A 287 14.26 5.89 -1.17
CA THR A 287 13.16 6.16 -2.12
C THR A 287 13.64 5.95 -3.55
N LYS A 288 13.91 4.69 -3.91
CA LYS A 288 14.34 4.22 -5.23
C LYS A 288 13.57 2.97 -5.65
N SER A 289 13.77 2.50 -6.87
CA SER A 289 13.12 1.32 -7.46
C SER A 289 13.54 -0.01 -6.81
N LEU A 290 13.07 -0.31 -5.60
CA LEU A 290 13.51 -1.48 -4.82
C LEU A 290 13.21 -2.83 -5.52
N TYR A 291 12.10 -2.94 -6.25
CA TYR A 291 11.76 -4.15 -7.00
C TYR A 291 12.55 -4.30 -8.30
N GLN A 292 13.15 -3.23 -8.82
CA GLN A 292 14.04 -3.29 -9.99
C GLN A 292 15.34 -4.04 -9.66
N ASP A 293 15.94 -3.72 -8.51
CA ASP A 293 17.16 -4.37 -8.03
C ASP A 293 16.90 -5.85 -7.67
N PHE A 294 15.69 -6.19 -7.25
CA PHE A 294 15.30 -7.56 -6.89
C PHE A 294 15.37 -8.52 -8.09
N GLU A 295 15.02 -8.06 -9.30
CA GLU A 295 15.18 -8.86 -10.52
C GLU A 295 16.66 -9.11 -10.85
N SER A 296 17.53 -8.14 -10.61
CA SER A 296 18.97 -8.28 -10.87
C SER A 296 19.61 -9.37 -9.99
N ILE A 297 19.18 -9.46 -8.72
CA ILE A 297 19.65 -10.48 -7.77
C ILE A 297 19.04 -11.84 -8.11
N SER A 298 17.74 -11.91 -8.43
CA SER A 298 17.09 -13.17 -8.81
C SER A 298 17.63 -13.72 -10.14
N ALA A 299 17.96 -12.85 -11.11
CA ALA A 299 18.59 -13.24 -12.36
C ALA A 299 20.03 -13.74 -12.16
N ALA A 300 20.79 -13.17 -11.23
CA ALA A 300 22.14 -13.62 -10.86
C ALA A 300 22.15 -14.97 -10.11
N VAL A 301 21.03 -15.35 -9.48
CA VAL A 301 20.88 -16.60 -8.71
C VAL A 301 20.23 -17.72 -9.54
N LYS A 302 19.84 -17.47 -10.81
CA LYS A 302 19.52 -18.57 -11.72
C LYS A 302 20.79 -19.42 -11.88
N PRO A 303 20.80 -20.71 -11.48
CA PRO A 303 21.91 -21.57 -11.84
C PRO A 303 21.93 -21.61 -13.35
N THR A 304 22.94 -21.00 -13.96
CA THR A 304 23.20 -21.12 -15.39
C THR A 304 23.30 -22.62 -15.66
N LEU A 305 22.36 -23.18 -16.44
CA LEU A 305 22.37 -24.59 -16.86
C LEU A 305 23.72 -24.98 -17.52
N HIS A 306 24.51 -24.00 -17.94
CA HIS A 306 25.87 -24.18 -18.44
C HIS A 306 26.87 -24.69 -17.39
N PHE A 307 26.66 -24.45 -16.09
CA PHE A 307 27.57 -24.96 -15.05
C PHE A 307 27.32 -26.45 -14.75
N LEU A 308 26.07 -26.93 -14.84
CA LEU A 308 25.79 -28.36 -14.70
C LEU A 308 26.29 -29.15 -15.92
N ALA A 309 26.17 -28.61 -17.14
CA ALA A 309 26.63 -29.29 -18.35
C ALA A 309 28.16 -29.46 -18.40
N LEU A 310 28.93 -28.50 -17.87
CA LEU A 310 30.39 -28.59 -17.81
C LEU A 310 30.88 -29.67 -16.83
N VAL A 311 30.17 -29.87 -15.71
CA VAL A 311 30.53 -30.89 -14.72
C VAL A 311 30.21 -32.30 -15.23
N THR A 312 29.13 -32.50 -15.99
CA THR A 312 28.82 -33.82 -16.58
C THR A 312 29.75 -34.19 -17.73
N VAL A 313 30.17 -33.22 -18.56
CA VAL A 313 31.10 -33.49 -19.67
C VAL A 313 32.52 -33.82 -19.17
N LEU A 314 32.99 -33.17 -18.11
CA LEU A 314 34.27 -33.50 -17.47
C LEU A 314 34.26 -34.89 -16.81
N TYR A 315 33.12 -35.34 -16.28
CA TYR A 315 33.02 -36.67 -15.65
C TYR A 315 32.96 -37.82 -16.69
N THR A 316 32.54 -37.55 -17.93
CA THR A 316 32.52 -38.54 -19.02
C THR A 316 33.83 -38.62 -19.81
N VAL A 317 34.71 -37.61 -19.73
CA VAL A 317 36.00 -37.60 -20.44
C VAL A 317 37.14 -38.19 -19.60
N PHE A 318 36.97 -38.32 -18.28
CA PHE A 318 37.98 -38.88 -17.36
C PHE A 318 37.57 -40.21 -16.70
N LYS A 319 36.84 -41.07 -17.42
CA LYS A 319 36.73 -42.50 -17.09
C LYS A 319 37.29 -43.36 -18.20
#